data_AF-A0A3L7SU48-F1
#
_entry.id   AF-A0A3L7SU48-F1
#
_cell.length_a   1.000
_cell.length_b   1.000
_cell.length_c   1.000
_cell.angle_alpha   90.00
_cell.angle_beta   90.00
_cell.angle_gamma   90.00
#
_symmetry.space_group_name_H-M   'P 1'
#
loop_
_entity.id
_entity.type
_entity.pdbx_description
1 polymer ?
#
loop_
_entity_poly.entity_id
_entity_poly.type
_entity_poly.pdbx_seq_one_letter_code
_entity_poly.pdbx_strand_id
1 'polypeptide(L)'
;MIEFKNRVLFVGFGAVARCSIPVLMDHVKIPTKNITIMDFDSNDEALRPWIEKGITFVKNRVTRENMGSLLGQYVSKGDIIIDLAWNIDCCEILTWCHEHGVLYINTSVEVWDPYENAEKLHPTERTLYHRHMKLRKLIASWKQPSVTAVLEHGANPGLISHFTKHGLLDIASHALADKLFKGAQAELIAEHAKKQEFNHLAHQLGVKVIHCSERDTQITDQPKLVNEFLNTWSVEGFREEGTTTAEMGWGTHEKELPAFA
;
A
#
# COMPACT_ATOMS: atom_id res chain seq x y z
N MET A 1 -16.66 -17.20 -5.45
CA MET A 1 -16.46 -16.49 -4.17
C MET A 1 -15.57 -17.34 -3.30
N ILE A 2 -14.40 -16.82 -2.90
CA ILE A 2 -13.40 -17.55 -2.11
C ILE A 2 -13.91 -17.67 -0.69
N GLU A 3 -13.68 -18.80 -0.02
CA GLU A 3 -14.06 -18.99 1.39
C GLU A 3 -12.85 -18.73 2.30
N PHE A 4 -13.03 -17.91 3.34
CA PHE A 4 -12.01 -17.65 4.35
C PHE A 4 -12.63 -17.79 5.74
N LYS A 5 -12.26 -18.87 6.43
CA LYS A 5 -12.86 -19.29 7.71
C LYS A 5 -12.15 -18.73 8.95
N ASN A 6 -11.00 -18.09 8.75
CA ASN A 6 -10.14 -17.58 9.82
C ASN A 6 -10.57 -16.17 10.24
N ARG A 7 -9.90 -15.59 11.23
CA ARG A 7 -10.18 -14.23 11.73
C ARG A 7 -9.56 -13.17 10.82
N VAL A 8 -10.25 -12.05 10.72
CA VAL A 8 -9.82 -10.84 10.02
C VAL A 8 -9.79 -9.71 11.03
N LEU A 9 -8.63 -9.10 11.24
CA LEU A 9 -8.49 -7.88 12.02
C LEU A 9 -8.22 -6.71 11.10
N PHE A 10 -9.15 -5.77 11.01
CA PHE A 10 -8.89 -4.44 10.49
C PHE A 10 -8.24 -3.60 11.59
N VAL A 11 -7.07 -3.05 11.31
CA VAL A 11 -6.43 -2.03 12.15
C VAL A 11 -6.59 -0.70 11.43
N GLY A 12 -7.36 0.22 12.02
CA GLY A 12 -7.83 1.44 11.38
C GLY A 12 -9.24 1.32 10.78
N PHE A 13 -10.05 2.36 10.96
CA PHE A 13 -11.42 2.53 10.46
C PHE A 13 -11.64 3.92 9.82
N GLY A 14 -10.60 4.39 9.12
CA GLY A 14 -10.65 5.59 8.28
C GLY A 14 -11.40 5.39 6.95
N ALA A 15 -11.20 6.29 6.01
CA ALA A 15 -11.87 6.28 4.70
C ALA A 15 -11.65 4.98 3.93
N VAL A 16 -10.41 4.47 3.89
CA VAL A 16 -10.05 3.26 3.12
C VAL A 16 -10.78 2.03 3.66
N ALA A 17 -10.78 1.83 4.99
CA ALA A 17 -11.45 0.70 5.63
C ALA A 17 -12.95 0.66 5.33
N ARG A 18 -13.61 1.82 5.38
CA ARG A 18 -15.05 1.97 5.11
C ARG A 18 -15.41 1.57 3.67
N CYS A 19 -14.50 1.80 2.72
CA CYS A 19 -14.66 1.39 1.34
C CYS A 19 -14.26 -0.08 1.10
N SER A 20 -13.26 -0.61 1.82
CA SER A 20 -12.75 -1.96 1.60
C SER A 20 -13.61 -3.05 2.24
N ILE A 21 -14.26 -2.79 3.38
CA ILE A 21 -15.12 -3.79 4.06
C ILE A 21 -16.26 -4.29 3.16
N PRO A 22 -17.06 -3.42 2.49
CA PRO A 22 -18.09 -3.89 1.56
C PRO A 22 -17.51 -4.78 0.45
N VAL A 23 -16.40 -4.36 -0.17
CA VAL A 23 -15.72 -5.12 -1.23
C VAL A 23 -15.24 -6.49 -0.73
N LEU A 24 -14.66 -6.54 0.48
CA LEU A 24 -14.26 -7.80 1.10
C LEU A 24 -15.45 -8.75 1.27
N MET A 25 -16.58 -8.23 1.77
CA MET A 25 -17.80 -9.01 1.99
C MET A 25 -18.45 -9.49 0.69
N ASP A 26 -18.34 -8.73 -0.40
CA ASP A 26 -18.89 -9.10 -1.70
C ASP A 26 -18.09 -10.19 -2.42
N HIS A 27 -16.78 -10.28 -2.15
CA HIS A 27 -15.88 -11.19 -2.87
C HIS A 27 -15.39 -12.38 -2.06
N VAL A 28 -15.44 -12.31 -0.72
CA VAL A 28 -14.93 -13.35 0.19
C VAL A 28 -16.00 -13.76 1.20
N LYS A 29 -16.29 -15.06 1.27
CA LYS A 29 -17.18 -15.64 2.28
C LYS A 29 -16.45 -15.71 3.62
N ILE A 30 -16.72 -14.74 4.48
CA ILE A 30 -16.21 -14.67 5.86
C ILE A 30 -17.41 -14.56 6.80
N PRO A 31 -17.52 -15.40 7.85
CA PRO A 31 -18.49 -15.17 8.91
C PRO A 31 -18.21 -13.82 9.57
N THR A 32 -19.20 -12.92 9.62
CA THR A 32 -19.01 -11.55 10.16
C THR A 32 -18.48 -11.52 11.58
N LYS A 33 -18.85 -12.51 12.41
CA LYS A 33 -18.30 -12.73 13.77
C LYS A 33 -16.79 -12.94 13.83
N ASN A 34 -16.15 -13.30 12.70
CA ASN A 34 -14.71 -13.47 12.60
C ASN A 34 -13.98 -12.17 12.21
N ILE A 35 -14.73 -11.11 11.92
CA ILE A 35 -14.18 -9.80 11.55
C ILE A 35 -14.20 -8.91 12.80
N THR A 36 -13.04 -8.34 13.10
CA THR A 36 -12.87 -7.32 14.14
C THR A 36 -12.32 -6.04 13.50
N ILE A 37 -12.88 -4.89 13.87
CA ILE A 37 -12.37 -3.56 13.52
C ILE A 37 -11.79 -2.95 14.78
N MET A 38 -10.53 -2.53 14.72
CA MET A 38 -9.85 -1.84 15.81
C MET A 38 -9.47 -0.42 15.38
N ASP A 39 -9.95 0.58 16.11
CA ASP A 39 -9.53 1.97 15.92
C ASP A 39 -9.61 2.71 17.28
N PHE A 40 -8.76 3.71 17.48
CA PHE A 40 -8.80 4.54 18.69
C PHE A 40 -9.84 5.67 18.57
N ASP A 41 -10.19 6.07 17.35
CA ASP A 41 -11.22 7.05 17.05
C ASP A 41 -12.49 6.35 16.53
N SER A 42 -13.58 6.52 17.26
CA SER A 42 -14.84 5.83 16.99
C SER A 42 -15.78 6.75 16.21
N ASN A 43 -16.06 6.40 14.95
CA ASN A 43 -17.16 6.99 14.20
C ASN A 43 -18.38 6.05 14.29
N ASP A 44 -19.19 6.25 15.33
CA ASP A 44 -20.31 5.35 15.66
C ASP A 44 -21.34 5.23 14.53
N GLU A 45 -21.58 6.32 13.79
CA GLU A 45 -22.50 6.33 12.65
C GLU A 45 -21.99 5.44 11.53
N ALA A 46 -20.70 5.56 11.17
CA ALA A 46 -20.09 4.73 10.14
C ALA A 46 -19.91 3.26 10.59
N LEU A 47 -19.76 3.00 11.88
CA LEU A 47 -19.60 1.66 12.44
C LEU A 47 -20.92 0.88 12.54
N ARG A 48 -22.03 1.56 12.83
CA ARG A 48 -23.33 0.94 13.14
C ARG A 48 -23.77 -0.13 12.11
N PRO A 49 -23.71 0.09 10.79
CA PRO A 49 -24.14 -0.91 9.81
C PRO A 49 -23.31 -2.21 9.85
N TRP A 50 -22.07 -2.13 10.33
CA TRP A 50 -21.15 -3.27 10.43
C TRP A 50 -21.36 -4.05 11.73
N ILE A 51 -21.54 -3.33 12.84
CA ILE A 51 -21.84 -3.93 14.14
C ILE A 51 -23.18 -4.68 14.10
N GLU A 52 -24.21 -4.10 13.46
CA GLU A 52 -25.52 -4.75 13.26
C GLU A 52 -25.42 -6.03 12.42
N LYS A 53 -24.41 -6.14 11.55
CA LYS A 53 -24.09 -7.36 10.79
C LYS A 53 -23.28 -8.39 11.57
N GLY A 54 -22.91 -8.09 12.82
CA GLY A 54 -22.16 -8.97 13.71
C GLY A 54 -20.63 -8.82 13.66
N ILE A 55 -20.12 -7.74 13.05
CA ILE A 55 -18.68 -7.39 13.12
C ILE A 55 -18.39 -6.83 14.51
N THR A 56 -17.27 -7.24 15.11
CA THR A 56 -16.84 -6.72 16.42
C THR A 56 -16.09 -5.41 16.22
N PHE A 57 -16.42 -4.38 17.01
CA PHE A 57 -15.60 -3.16 17.11
C PHE A 57 -14.87 -3.11 18.44
N VAL A 58 -13.61 -2.70 18.40
CA VAL A 58 -12.74 -2.53 19.57
C VAL A 58 -12.14 -1.13 19.52
N LYS A 59 -12.50 -0.31 20.52
CA LYS A 59 -11.89 1.02 20.67
C LYS A 59 -10.52 0.89 21.36
N ASN A 60 -9.43 0.85 20.58
CA ASN A 60 -8.08 0.72 21.11
C ASN A 60 -7.04 1.28 20.14
N ARG A 61 -5.84 1.59 20.65
CA ARG A 61 -4.71 2.11 19.85
C ARG A 61 -3.57 1.10 19.91
N VAL A 62 -3.08 0.69 18.75
CA VAL A 62 -1.82 -0.05 18.66
C VAL A 62 -0.67 0.91 18.95
N THR A 63 0.22 0.54 19.87
CA THR A 63 1.42 1.32 20.25
C THR A 63 2.65 0.40 20.33
N ARG A 64 3.84 1.01 20.34
CA ARG A 64 5.13 0.31 20.56
C ARG A 64 5.07 -0.67 21.73
N GLU A 65 4.44 -0.24 22.83
CA GLU A 65 4.43 -0.97 24.10
C GLU A 65 3.40 -2.11 24.14
N ASN A 66 2.32 -2.01 23.36
CA ASN A 66 1.19 -2.93 23.46
C ASN A 66 0.99 -3.83 22.23
N MET A 67 1.65 -3.55 21.09
CA MET A 67 1.31 -4.17 19.80
C MET A 67 1.24 -5.69 19.89
N GLY A 68 2.26 -6.35 20.43
CA GLY A 68 2.29 -7.81 20.46
C GLY A 68 1.19 -8.44 21.32
N SER A 69 0.95 -7.89 22.52
CA SER A 69 -0.08 -8.41 23.43
C SER A 69 -1.49 -8.04 22.99
N LEU A 70 -1.66 -6.90 22.32
CA LEU A 70 -2.94 -6.43 21.81
C LEU A 70 -3.35 -7.22 20.56
N LEU A 71 -2.50 -7.31 19.54
CA LEU A 71 -2.80 -8.05 18.32
C LEU A 71 -3.04 -9.54 18.60
N GLY A 72 -2.28 -10.13 19.53
CA GLY A 72 -2.42 -11.54 19.94
C GLY A 72 -3.77 -11.89 20.57
N GLN A 73 -4.56 -10.91 21.04
CA GLN A 73 -5.93 -11.15 21.51
C GLN A 73 -6.90 -11.46 20.36
N TYR A 74 -6.64 -10.91 19.16
CA TYR A 74 -7.60 -10.88 18.06
C TYR A 74 -7.22 -11.74 16.87
N VAL A 75 -5.93 -12.04 16.69
CA VAL A 75 -5.43 -12.87 15.59
C VAL A 75 -4.36 -13.86 16.05
N SER A 76 -4.21 -14.93 15.27
CA SER A 76 -3.31 -16.06 15.50
C SER A 76 -2.93 -16.68 14.16
N LYS A 77 -2.09 -17.72 14.18
CA LYS A 77 -1.62 -18.39 12.97
C LYS A 77 -2.74 -18.69 11.97
N GLY A 78 -2.58 -18.21 10.73
CA GLY A 78 -3.51 -18.37 9.62
C GLY A 78 -4.61 -17.31 9.53
N ASP A 79 -4.80 -16.48 10.56
CA ASP A 79 -5.64 -15.29 10.50
C ASP A 79 -4.95 -14.20 9.66
N ILE A 80 -5.67 -13.11 9.35
CA ILE A 80 -5.16 -11.98 8.57
C ILE A 80 -5.34 -10.65 9.30
N ILE A 81 -4.30 -9.82 9.24
CA ILE A 81 -4.37 -8.39 9.57
C ILE A 81 -4.49 -7.60 8.26
N ILE A 82 -5.50 -6.75 8.19
CA ILE A 82 -5.68 -5.72 7.16
C ILE A 82 -5.37 -4.39 7.84
N ASP A 83 -4.15 -3.90 7.62
CA ASP A 83 -3.64 -2.69 8.25
C ASP A 83 -3.88 -1.47 7.37
N LEU A 84 -4.80 -0.62 7.83
CA LEU A 84 -5.24 0.62 7.20
C LEU A 84 -5.15 1.79 8.19
N ALA A 85 -4.27 1.66 9.19
CA ALA A 85 -3.95 2.69 10.16
C ALA A 85 -2.72 3.49 9.72
N TRP A 86 -2.48 4.59 10.42
CA TRP A 86 -1.27 5.40 10.34
C TRP A 86 -0.48 5.25 11.67
N ASN A 87 0.80 5.59 11.66
CA ASN A 87 1.67 5.56 12.84
C ASN A 87 1.85 4.18 13.50
N ILE A 88 1.96 3.11 12.70
CA ILE A 88 2.40 1.78 13.16
C ILE A 88 3.64 1.40 12.37
N ASP A 89 4.75 1.06 13.04
CA ASP A 89 5.97 0.70 12.31
C ASP A 89 5.78 -0.61 11.53
N CYS A 90 5.90 -0.50 10.20
CA CYS A 90 5.69 -1.60 9.28
C CYS A 90 6.68 -2.76 9.52
N CYS A 91 7.94 -2.47 9.85
CA CYS A 91 8.93 -3.52 10.12
C CYS A 91 8.58 -4.31 11.39
N GLU A 92 8.12 -3.63 12.44
CA GLU A 92 7.75 -4.26 13.70
C GLU A 92 6.49 -5.13 13.55
N ILE A 93 5.39 -4.60 12.98
CA ILE A 93 4.15 -5.37 12.81
C ILE A 93 4.36 -6.56 11.85
N LEU A 94 5.19 -6.39 10.82
CA LEU A 94 5.54 -7.48 9.92
C LEU A 94 6.37 -8.57 10.58
N THR A 95 7.33 -8.20 11.42
CA THR A 95 8.10 -9.16 12.22
C THR A 95 7.16 -9.95 13.13
N TRP A 96 6.23 -9.26 13.80
CA TRP A 96 5.23 -9.91 14.64
C TRP A 96 4.36 -10.89 13.85
N CYS A 97 3.86 -10.47 12.67
CA CYS A 97 3.07 -11.32 11.79
C CYS A 97 3.85 -12.56 11.32
N HIS A 98 5.12 -12.38 10.94
CA HIS A 98 6.03 -13.46 10.57
C HIS A 98 6.20 -14.49 11.70
N GLU A 99 6.50 -14.03 12.91
CA GLU A 99 6.73 -14.89 14.09
C GLU A 99 5.46 -15.65 14.53
N HIS A 100 4.29 -15.05 14.34
CA HIS A 100 3.00 -15.63 14.77
C HIS A 100 2.25 -16.34 13.63
N GLY A 101 2.81 -16.34 12.41
CA GLY A 101 2.21 -16.96 11.23
C GLY A 101 0.89 -16.32 10.80
N VAL A 102 0.76 -15.00 10.96
CA VAL A 102 -0.41 -14.20 10.61
C VAL A 102 -0.20 -13.58 9.23
N LEU A 103 -1.19 -13.70 8.34
CA LEU A 103 -1.17 -13.04 7.03
C LEU A 103 -1.29 -11.54 7.23
N TYR A 104 -0.65 -10.76 6.36
CA TYR A 104 -0.67 -9.30 6.48
C TYR A 104 -0.89 -8.61 5.15
N ILE A 105 -1.67 -7.54 5.15
CA ILE A 105 -1.78 -6.60 4.03
C ILE A 105 -1.86 -5.17 4.55
N ASN A 106 -1.20 -4.25 3.85
CA ASN A 106 -1.33 -2.82 4.09
C ASN A 106 -1.32 -1.99 2.80
N THR A 107 -1.47 -0.67 2.94
CA THR A 107 -1.41 0.27 1.82
C THR A 107 -0.26 1.28 1.89
N SER A 108 0.53 1.28 2.98
CA SER A 108 1.65 2.20 3.20
C SER A 108 2.74 1.59 4.07
N VAL A 109 4.01 1.98 3.89
CA VAL A 109 5.10 1.67 4.82
C VAL A 109 5.21 2.79 5.86
N GLU A 110 4.46 2.59 6.94
CA GLU A 110 4.38 3.50 8.09
C GLU A 110 5.53 3.30 9.10
N VAL A 111 5.74 4.33 9.92
CA VAL A 111 6.62 4.33 11.10
C VAL A 111 5.83 4.83 12.30
N TRP A 112 6.21 4.47 13.52
CA TRP A 112 5.49 4.89 14.73
C TRP A 112 5.30 6.41 14.89
N ASP A 113 6.33 7.19 14.56
CA ASP A 113 6.27 8.65 14.54
C ASP A 113 7.26 9.18 13.48
N PRO A 114 6.77 9.69 12.34
CA PRO A 114 7.62 10.22 11.28
C PRO A 114 8.29 11.55 11.65
N TYR A 115 7.82 12.23 12.70
CA TYR A 115 8.37 13.51 13.18
C TYR A 115 9.39 13.33 14.31
N GLU A 116 9.47 12.15 14.91
CA GLU A 116 10.39 11.87 16.01
C GLU A 116 11.85 12.09 15.56
N ASN A 117 12.49 13.12 16.13
CA ASN A 117 13.84 13.56 15.80
C ASN A 117 14.07 13.94 14.32
N ALA A 118 13.03 14.21 13.53
CA ALA A 118 13.15 14.47 12.09
C ALA A 118 14.10 15.62 11.74
N GLU A 119 14.16 16.66 12.57
CA GLU A 119 15.08 17.82 12.45
C GLU A 119 16.57 17.45 12.53
N LYS A 120 16.88 16.32 13.17
CA LYS A 120 18.26 15.83 13.37
C LYS A 120 18.66 14.78 12.34
N LEU A 121 17.72 14.27 11.57
CA LEU A 121 17.97 13.24 10.58
C LEU A 121 18.47 13.86 9.27
N HIS A 122 19.39 13.18 8.60
CA HIS A 122 19.74 13.52 7.22
C HIS A 122 18.49 13.35 6.32
N PRO A 123 18.23 14.23 5.34
CA PRO A 123 17.03 14.16 4.50
C PRO A 123 16.81 12.80 3.83
N THR A 124 17.89 12.09 3.48
CA THR A 124 17.82 10.74 2.88
C THR A 124 17.25 9.69 3.84
N GLU A 125 17.40 9.85 5.15
CA GLU A 125 16.87 8.92 6.16
C GLU A 125 15.37 9.11 6.41
N ARG A 126 14.78 10.17 5.84
CA ARG A 126 13.35 10.47 5.92
C ARG A 126 12.55 9.97 4.70
N THR A 127 13.25 9.40 3.70
CA THR A 127 12.67 8.91 2.44
C THR A 127 11.93 7.59 2.59
N LEU A 128 10.98 7.31 1.67
CA LEU A 128 10.38 6.00 1.54
C LEU A 128 11.41 4.97 1.08
N TYR A 129 12.35 5.34 0.22
CA TYR A 129 13.49 4.49 -0.16
C TYR A 129 14.23 3.94 1.06
N HIS A 130 14.53 4.76 2.06
CA HIS A 130 15.19 4.32 3.29
C HIS A 130 14.34 3.29 4.05
N ARG A 131 13.04 3.53 4.17
CA ARG A 131 12.09 2.57 4.78
C ARG A 131 12.06 1.25 4.00
N HIS A 132 11.98 1.30 2.67
CA HIS A 132 12.04 0.12 1.79
C HIS A 132 13.36 -0.65 1.93
N MET A 133 14.50 0.04 2.08
CA MET A 133 15.79 -0.62 2.26
C MET A 133 15.88 -1.34 3.61
N LYS A 134 15.34 -0.75 4.69
CA LYS A 134 15.23 -1.43 5.99
C LYS A 134 14.37 -2.69 5.89
N LEU A 135 13.21 -2.56 5.26
CA LEU A 135 12.28 -3.66 5.03
C LEU A 135 12.90 -4.81 4.20
N ARG A 136 13.63 -4.49 3.12
CA ARG A 136 14.35 -5.50 2.32
C ARG A 136 15.39 -6.25 3.14
N LYS A 137 16.17 -5.55 3.97
CA LYS A 137 17.16 -6.16 4.87
C LYS A 137 16.50 -7.06 5.91
N LEU A 138 15.37 -6.62 6.49
CA LEU A 138 14.58 -7.41 7.42
C LEU A 138 14.09 -8.70 6.77
N ILE A 139 13.38 -8.61 5.64
CA ILE A 139 12.83 -9.79 4.94
C ILE A 139 13.94 -10.77 4.52
N ALA A 140 15.10 -10.27 4.08
CA ALA A 140 16.24 -11.11 3.72
C ALA A 140 16.82 -11.92 4.90
N SER A 141 16.57 -11.48 6.14
CA SER A 141 17.03 -12.18 7.36
C SER A 141 16.11 -13.34 7.76
N TRP A 142 14.89 -13.41 7.24
CA TRP A 142 13.90 -14.41 7.63
C TRP A 142 14.17 -15.77 6.98
N LYS A 143 13.89 -16.84 7.74
CA LYS A 143 13.91 -18.21 7.21
C LYS A 143 12.73 -18.41 6.26
N GLN A 144 12.98 -19.11 5.15
CA GLN A 144 11.96 -19.43 4.16
C GLN A 144 11.47 -20.88 4.33
N PRO A 145 10.18 -21.18 4.04
CA PRO A 145 9.14 -20.23 3.62
C PRO A 145 8.63 -19.36 4.77
N SER A 146 8.36 -18.08 4.48
CA SER A 146 7.69 -17.14 5.40
C SER A 146 6.18 -17.07 5.16
N VAL A 147 5.43 -16.55 6.14
CA VAL A 147 4.04 -16.16 5.95
C VAL A 147 3.92 -15.09 4.86
N THR A 148 2.83 -15.12 4.11
CA THR A 148 2.56 -14.12 3.06
C THR A 148 2.18 -12.78 3.70
N ALA A 149 2.91 -11.74 3.29
CA ALA A 149 2.57 -10.34 3.55
C ALA A 149 2.54 -9.58 2.21
N VAL A 150 1.50 -8.77 2.00
CA VAL A 150 1.31 -7.95 0.79
C VAL A 150 1.39 -6.49 1.19
N LEU A 151 2.45 -5.80 0.75
CA LEU A 151 2.75 -4.45 1.20
C LEU A 151 2.37 -3.44 0.13
N GLU A 152 2.00 -2.23 0.57
CA GLU A 152 1.79 -1.08 -0.31
C GLU A 152 0.79 -1.38 -1.44
N HIS A 153 -0.33 -2.02 -1.07
CA HIS A 153 -1.30 -2.57 -2.01
C HIS A 153 -2.64 -1.83 -1.97
N GLY A 154 -2.57 -0.51 -2.10
CA GLY A 154 -3.72 0.37 -2.31
C GLY A 154 -3.91 0.72 -3.80
N ALA A 155 -4.20 1.99 -4.07
CA ALA A 155 -4.23 2.52 -5.44
C ALA A 155 -2.81 2.83 -5.95
N ASN A 156 -2.12 3.73 -5.27
CA ASN A 156 -0.79 4.24 -5.58
C ASN A 156 -0.03 4.52 -4.28
N PRO A 157 0.70 3.54 -3.73
CA PRO A 157 1.17 2.30 -4.37
C PRO A 157 0.12 1.16 -4.42
N GLY A 158 0.33 0.20 -5.33
CA GLY A 158 -0.55 -0.98 -5.48
C GLY A 158 -1.08 -1.12 -6.90
N LEU A 159 -2.35 -0.75 -7.13
CA LEU A 159 -3.05 -0.81 -8.43
C LEU A 159 -2.23 -0.26 -9.60
N ILE A 160 -1.51 0.85 -9.41
CA ILE A 160 -0.65 1.45 -10.45
C ILE A 160 0.45 0.50 -10.96
N SER A 161 0.91 -0.46 -10.15
CA SER A 161 1.85 -1.48 -10.60
C SER A 161 1.21 -2.45 -11.58
N HIS A 162 -0.08 -2.76 -11.39
CA HIS A 162 -0.87 -3.56 -12.32
C HIS A 162 -1.14 -2.77 -13.61
N PHE A 163 -1.53 -1.50 -13.50
CA PHE A 163 -1.72 -0.63 -14.67
C PHE A 163 -0.44 -0.43 -15.46
N THR A 164 0.71 -0.33 -14.81
CA THR A 164 2.01 -0.24 -15.51
C THR A 164 2.26 -1.50 -16.35
N LYS A 165 2.01 -2.68 -15.80
CA LYS A 165 2.15 -3.96 -16.53
C LYS A 165 1.18 -4.04 -17.71
N HIS A 166 -0.09 -3.72 -17.49
CA HIS A 166 -1.10 -3.69 -18.55
C HIS A 166 -0.75 -2.67 -19.64
N GLY A 167 -0.38 -1.46 -19.26
CA GLY A 167 0.04 -0.41 -20.19
C GLY A 167 1.24 -0.81 -21.04
N LEU A 168 2.23 -1.50 -20.49
CA LEU A 168 3.36 -2.03 -21.27
C LEU A 168 2.92 -3.06 -22.32
N LEU A 169 1.98 -3.95 -21.97
CA LEU A 169 1.43 -4.93 -22.90
C LEU A 169 0.61 -4.25 -24.01
N ASP A 170 -0.18 -3.23 -23.66
CA ASP A 170 -0.97 -2.47 -24.62
C ASP A 170 -0.08 -1.68 -25.57
N ILE A 171 0.95 -0.99 -25.06
CA ILE A 171 1.94 -0.28 -25.89
C ILE A 171 2.63 -1.27 -26.85
N ALA A 172 3.06 -2.44 -26.35
CA ALA A 172 3.68 -3.46 -27.19
C ALA A 172 2.74 -3.95 -28.29
N SER A 173 1.49 -4.23 -27.96
CA SER A 173 0.48 -4.70 -28.90
C SER A 173 0.26 -3.68 -30.04
N HIS A 174 0.01 -2.42 -29.69
CA HIS A 174 -0.22 -1.36 -30.68
C HIS A 174 1.03 -1.08 -31.52
N ALA A 175 2.21 -0.97 -30.89
CA ALA A 175 3.44 -0.67 -31.61
C ALA A 175 3.84 -1.77 -32.62
N LEU A 176 3.55 -3.03 -32.32
CA LEU A 176 3.74 -4.15 -33.24
C LEU A 176 2.69 -4.15 -34.36
N ALA A 177 1.42 -3.89 -34.04
CA ALA A 177 0.35 -3.79 -35.03
C ALA A 177 0.60 -2.67 -36.05
N ASP A 178 1.04 -1.51 -35.57
CA ASP A 178 1.38 -0.33 -36.37
C ASP A 178 2.75 -0.43 -37.05
N LYS A 179 3.48 -1.54 -36.85
CA LYS A 179 4.81 -1.81 -37.42
C LYS A 179 5.85 -0.72 -37.09
N LEU A 180 5.76 -0.14 -35.89
CA LEU A 180 6.72 0.85 -35.39
C LEU A 180 8.10 0.22 -35.14
N PHE A 181 8.13 -1.08 -34.86
CA PHE A 181 9.35 -1.89 -34.73
C PHE A 181 9.40 -2.95 -35.85
N LYS A 182 10.61 -3.33 -36.26
CA LYS A 182 10.83 -4.29 -37.37
C LYS A 182 11.98 -5.25 -37.06
N GLY A 183 11.98 -6.40 -37.74
CA GLY A 183 13.02 -7.42 -37.61
C GLY A 183 13.17 -7.93 -36.17
N ALA A 184 14.41 -8.18 -35.76
CA ALA A 184 14.73 -8.76 -34.46
C ALA A 184 14.14 -8.00 -33.26
N GLN A 185 14.04 -6.66 -33.32
CA GLN A 185 13.47 -5.89 -32.21
C GLN A 185 11.97 -6.15 -32.04
N ALA A 186 11.22 -6.28 -33.14
CA ALA A 186 9.79 -6.62 -33.08
C ALA A 186 9.58 -8.03 -32.50
N GLU A 187 10.44 -8.98 -32.88
CA GLU A 187 10.43 -10.35 -32.35
C GLU A 187 10.69 -10.36 -30.83
N LEU A 188 11.71 -9.63 -30.36
CA LEU A 188 12.01 -9.50 -28.93
C LEU A 188 10.87 -8.86 -28.13
N ILE A 189 10.25 -7.80 -28.65
CA ILE A 189 9.10 -7.16 -28.00
C ILE A 189 7.95 -8.17 -27.86
N ALA A 190 7.62 -8.90 -28.94
CA ALA A 190 6.57 -9.90 -28.91
C ALA A 190 6.87 -11.03 -27.92
N GLU A 191 8.12 -11.48 -27.85
CA GLU A 191 8.57 -12.53 -26.93
C GLU A 191 8.46 -12.08 -25.47
N HIS A 192 9.03 -10.93 -25.11
CA HIS A 192 9.00 -10.42 -23.74
C HIS A 192 7.57 -10.09 -23.27
N ALA A 193 6.71 -9.59 -24.16
CA ALA A 193 5.29 -9.39 -23.86
C ALA A 193 4.58 -10.71 -23.55
N LYS A 194 4.82 -11.75 -24.37
CA LYS A 194 4.25 -13.09 -24.14
C LYS A 194 4.73 -13.73 -22.84
N LYS A 195 6.01 -13.56 -22.51
CA LYS A 195 6.62 -14.08 -21.27
C LYS A 195 6.36 -13.21 -20.04
N GLN A 196 5.77 -12.02 -20.23
CA GLN A 196 5.56 -11.03 -19.17
C GLN A 196 6.87 -10.59 -18.46
N GLU A 197 7.95 -10.50 -19.24
CA GLU A 197 9.26 -10.04 -18.76
C GLU A 197 9.32 -8.50 -18.80
N PHE A 198 8.56 -7.86 -17.91
CA PHE A 198 8.24 -6.42 -18.00
C PHE A 198 9.46 -5.48 -17.99
N ASN A 199 10.53 -5.84 -17.29
CA ASN A 199 11.78 -5.06 -17.30
C ASN A 199 12.43 -5.05 -18.70
N HIS A 200 12.51 -6.22 -19.34
CA HIS A 200 13.03 -6.34 -20.69
C HIS A 200 12.08 -5.72 -21.72
N LEU A 201 10.78 -5.91 -21.54
CA LEU A 201 9.75 -5.31 -22.40
C LEU A 201 9.84 -3.78 -22.39
N ALA A 202 9.86 -3.15 -21.21
CA ALA A 202 9.97 -1.70 -21.08
C ALA A 202 11.24 -1.15 -21.76
N HIS A 203 12.37 -1.86 -21.61
CA HIS A 203 13.62 -1.51 -22.28
C HIS A 203 13.51 -1.60 -23.81
N GLN A 204 12.97 -2.70 -24.35
CA GLN A 204 12.83 -2.88 -25.80
C GLN A 204 11.86 -1.87 -26.44
N LEU A 205 10.82 -1.48 -25.70
CA LEU A 205 9.88 -0.43 -26.08
C LEU A 205 10.48 1.00 -25.99
N GLY A 206 11.65 1.15 -25.37
CA GLY A 206 12.28 2.46 -25.17
C GLY A 206 11.55 3.34 -24.16
N VAL A 207 10.85 2.74 -23.18
CA VAL A 207 10.20 3.49 -22.09
C VAL A 207 11.27 4.15 -21.24
N LYS A 208 11.21 5.48 -21.16
CA LYS A 208 12.18 6.28 -20.40
C LYS A 208 11.65 6.71 -19.04
N VAL A 209 10.39 7.16 -19.02
CA VAL A 209 9.72 7.76 -17.86
C VAL A 209 8.35 7.11 -17.70
N ILE A 210 7.97 6.86 -16.44
CA ILE A 210 6.62 6.46 -16.05
C ILE A 210 6.18 7.44 -14.97
N HIS A 211 5.06 8.12 -15.20
CA HIS A 211 4.45 9.00 -14.20
C HIS A 211 3.22 8.35 -13.59
N CYS A 212 3.07 8.44 -12.28
CA CYS A 212 1.79 8.25 -11.62
C CYS A 212 0.96 9.53 -11.81
N SER A 213 0.28 9.64 -12.96
CA SER A 213 -0.43 10.86 -13.35
C SER A 213 -1.87 10.83 -12.84
N GLU A 214 -2.09 11.41 -11.67
CA GLU A 214 -3.40 11.48 -11.04
C GLU A 214 -3.98 12.90 -11.09
N ARG A 215 -5.29 12.99 -11.34
CA ARG A 215 -6.04 14.25 -11.27
C ARG A 215 -7.38 14.00 -10.58
N ASP A 216 -7.46 14.38 -9.31
CA ASP A 216 -8.73 14.43 -8.59
C ASP A 216 -9.52 15.67 -9.01
N THR A 217 -10.80 15.48 -9.33
CA THR A 217 -11.75 16.53 -9.75
C THR A 217 -13.00 16.55 -8.88
N GLN A 218 -13.01 15.79 -7.78
CA GLN A 218 -14.09 15.79 -6.81
C GLN A 218 -14.26 17.20 -6.23
N ILE A 219 -15.52 17.60 -6.08
CA ILE A 219 -15.93 18.87 -5.50
C ILE A 219 -16.95 18.62 -4.40
N THR A 220 -16.97 19.50 -3.41
CA THR A 220 -17.97 19.51 -2.33
C THR A 220 -18.97 20.64 -2.58
N ASP A 221 -20.19 20.48 -2.04
CA ASP A 221 -21.22 21.51 -2.04
C ASP A 221 -20.98 22.57 -0.95
N GLN A 222 -20.05 22.31 -0.02
CA GLN A 222 -19.62 23.25 1.01
C GLN A 222 -18.27 23.88 0.64
N PRO A 223 -18.13 25.22 0.67
CA PRO A 223 -16.86 25.85 0.41
C PRO A 223 -15.85 25.52 1.53
N LYS A 224 -14.58 25.40 1.15
CA LYS A 224 -13.47 25.22 2.11
C LYS A 224 -13.46 26.36 3.15
N LEU A 225 -13.32 26.01 4.42
CA LEU A 225 -13.22 26.96 5.52
C LEU A 225 -11.79 27.52 5.68
N VAL A 226 -11.70 28.68 6.33
CA VAL A 226 -10.41 29.28 6.74
C VAL A 226 -9.76 28.37 7.78
N ASN A 227 -8.45 28.13 7.66
CA ASN A 227 -7.66 27.26 8.53
C ASN A 227 -8.08 25.77 8.55
N GLU A 228 -8.87 25.34 7.57
CA GLU A 228 -9.21 23.93 7.35
C GLU A 228 -8.26 23.28 6.32
N PHE A 229 -7.93 22.01 6.49
CA PHE A 229 -7.31 21.19 5.45
C PHE A 229 -8.36 20.21 4.93
N LEU A 230 -8.66 20.27 3.63
CA LEU A 230 -9.59 19.35 2.96
C LEU A 230 -8.81 18.44 2.02
N ASN A 231 -9.15 17.15 2.05
CA ASN A 231 -8.63 16.15 1.14
C ASN A 231 -9.69 15.06 0.92
N THR A 232 -9.57 14.29 -0.16
CA THR A 232 -10.47 13.18 -0.48
C THR A 232 -10.06 11.86 0.17
N TRP A 233 -8.91 11.87 0.84
CA TRP A 233 -8.38 10.79 1.68
C TRP A 233 -7.65 11.37 2.90
N SER A 234 -6.84 10.56 3.59
CA SER A 234 -6.19 10.94 4.86
C SER A 234 -5.46 12.28 4.77
N VAL A 235 -5.87 13.26 5.59
CA VAL A 235 -5.18 14.55 5.71
C VAL A 235 -3.81 14.37 6.38
N GLU A 236 -3.75 13.56 7.43
CA GLU A 236 -2.49 13.29 8.15
C GLU A 236 -1.47 12.57 7.25
N GLY A 237 -1.92 11.53 6.52
CA GLY A 237 -1.05 10.80 5.58
C GLY A 237 -0.56 11.71 4.45
N PHE A 238 -1.46 12.46 3.81
CA PHE A 238 -1.08 13.38 2.74
C PHE A 238 -0.12 14.49 3.20
N ARG A 239 -0.29 14.99 4.43
CA ARG A 239 0.61 16.00 5.01
C ARG A 239 1.99 15.40 5.30
N GLU A 240 2.05 14.21 5.87
CA GLU A 240 3.31 13.50 6.14
C GLU A 240 4.11 13.31 4.85
N GLU A 241 3.48 12.70 3.85
CA GLU A 241 4.09 12.43 2.55
C GLU A 241 4.47 13.73 1.83
N GLY A 242 3.57 14.72 1.81
CA GLY A 242 3.76 15.98 1.09
C GLY A 242 4.81 16.92 1.72
N THR A 243 5.25 16.67 2.95
CA THR A 243 6.28 17.47 3.64
C THR A 243 7.62 16.77 3.75
N THR A 244 7.75 15.56 3.20
CA THR A 244 9.02 14.84 3.11
C THR A 244 9.86 15.29 1.92
N THR A 245 11.06 14.70 1.78
CA THR A 245 11.96 14.93 0.65
C THR A 245 11.31 14.44 -0.64
N ALA A 246 11.35 15.24 -1.71
CA ALA A 246 10.90 14.81 -3.03
C ALA A 246 11.69 13.57 -3.48
N GLU A 247 10.98 12.54 -3.94
CA GLU A 247 11.56 11.23 -4.23
C GLU A 247 11.10 10.70 -5.58
N MET A 248 12.01 10.06 -6.31
CA MET A 248 11.68 9.38 -7.57
C MET A 248 12.66 8.25 -7.88
N GLY A 249 12.19 7.25 -8.63
CA GLY A 249 13.08 6.31 -9.30
C GLY A 249 13.85 7.02 -10.42
N TRP A 250 15.18 6.98 -10.36
CA TRP A 250 16.02 7.69 -11.33
C TRP A 250 16.34 6.81 -12.55
N GLY A 251 15.89 7.24 -13.73
CA GLY A 251 16.08 6.50 -14.98
C GLY A 251 17.53 6.56 -15.48
N THR A 252 18.02 5.47 -16.08
CA THR A 252 19.38 5.43 -16.67
C THR A 252 19.57 6.35 -17.88
N HIS A 253 18.49 6.91 -18.41
CA HIS A 253 18.50 7.85 -19.53
C HIS A 253 18.74 9.30 -19.08
N GLU A 254 18.57 9.59 -17.79
CA GLU A 254 18.77 10.91 -17.21
C GLU A 254 20.26 11.26 -17.18
N LYS A 255 20.60 12.50 -17.56
CA LYS A 255 22.00 12.94 -17.75
C LYS A 255 22.45 14.01 -16.76
N GLU A 256 21.51 14.57 -16.00
CA GLU A 256 21.75 15.70 -15.13
C GLU A 256 20.89 15.56 -13.88
N LEU A 257 21.50 15.69 -12.72
CA LEU A 257 20.80 15.74 -11.44
C LEU A 257 20.39 17.19 -11.13
N PRO A 258 19.25 17.41 -10.46
CA PRO A 258 18.92 18.74 -9.96
C PRO A 258 19.95 19.20 -8.92
N ALA A 259 20.08 20.52 -8.75
CA ALA A 259 21.11 21.14 -7.90
C ALA A 259 21.07 20.72 -6.42
N PHE A 260 19.93 20.19 -5.95
CA PHE A 260 19.70 19.73 -4.58
C PHE A 260 19.33 18.25 -4.50
N ALA A 261 19.78 17.45 -5.48
CA ALA A 261 19.67 15.98 -5.45
C ALA A 261 20.48 15.36 -4.29
#